data_AF-A0A5C8L8T4-F1
#
_entry.id   AF-A0A5C8L8T4-F1
#
_cell.length_a   1.000
_cell.length_b   1.000
_cell.length_c   1.000
_cell.angle_alpha   90.00
_cell.angle_beta   90.00
_cell.angle_gamma   90.00
#
_symmetry.space_group_name_H-M   'P 1'
#
loop_
_entity.id
_entity.type
_entity.pdbx_description
1 polymer ?
#
loop_
_entity_poly.entity_id
_entity_poly.type
_entity_poly.pdbx_seq_one_letter_code
_entity_poly.pdbx_strand_id
1 'polypeptide(L)'
;MQQDTLEFKQINLLILGLLILVGGLLLLLGLLGYVLSDSIIYLYIIILGNLLLITSFFLMRLREHQVLYDPIFIRFKLRNYEKQKIKITDIKSAYLQDDELVLLLNLEKKHFFLTSYPKEDRVALIDLIKALIAQAD
;
A
#
# COMPACT_ATOMS: atom_id res chain seq x y z
N MET A 1 16.98 20.55 13.29
CA MET A 1 16.90 19.17 12.75
C MET A 1 15.95 19.22 11.57
N GLN A 2 16.35 18.70 10.41
CA GLN A 2 15.49 18.64 9.23
C GLN A 2 14.41 17.58 9.51
N GLN A 3 13.14 17.99 9.48
CA GLN A 3 12.00 17.09 9.68
C GLN A 3 11.69 16.43 8.34
N ASP A 4 11.55 15.11 8.33
CA ASP A 4 11.16 14.36 7.14
C ASP A 4 9.64 14.41 7.01
N THR A 5 9.10 14.65 5.81
CA THR A 5 7.63 14.72 5.59
C THR A 5 7.04 13.34 5.30
N LEU A 6 5.78 13.10 5.69
CA LEU A 6 5.04 11.89 5.34
C LEU A 6 4.36 12.02 3.97
N GLU A 7 4.60 11.05 3.09
CA GLU A 7 3.88 10.91 1.84
C GLU A 7 2.66 10.00 2.01
N PHE A 8 1.46 10.54 1.81
CA PHE A 8 0.21 9.78 1.85
C PHE A 8 -0.22 9.41 0.44
N LYS A 9 -0.44 8.11 0.18
CA LYS A 9 -0.88 7.61 -1.12
C LYS A 9 -1.99 6.58 -0.96
N GLN A 10 -3.17 6.93 -1.45
CA GLN A 10 -4.28 5.98 -1.57
C GLN A 10 -3.95 4.93 -2.63
N ILE A 11 -4.20 3.67 -2.33
CA ILE A 11 -4.13 2.60 -3.30
C ILE A 11 -5.52 2.03 -3.54
N ASN A 12 -5.78 1.61 -4.77
CA ASN A 12 -6.99 0.90 -5.11
C ASN A 12 -6.65 -0.58 -5.32
N LEU A 13 -6.95 -1.39 -4.31
CA LEU A 13 -6.63 -2.81 -4.32
C LEU A 13 -7.35 -3.56 -5.44
N LEU A 14 -8.57 -3.14 -5.80
CA LEU A 14 -9.33 -3.74 -6.89
C LEU A 14 -8.64 -3.49 -8.23
N ILE A 15 -8.20 -2.26 -8.48
CA ILE A 15 -7.45 -1.91 -9.71
C ILE A 15 -6.12 -2.68 -9.74
N LEU A 16 -5.40 -2.75 -8.62
CA LEU A 16 -4.16 -3.54 -8.53
C LEU A 16 -4.41 -5.03 -8.81
N GLY A 17 -5.44 -5.61 -8.23
CA GLY A 17 -5.83 -7.00 -8.47
C GLY A 17 -6.21 -7.24 -9.93
N LEU A 18 -6.95 -6.32 -10.54
CA LEU A 18 -7.34 -6.39 -11.95
C LEU A 18 -6.13 -6.26 -12.88
N LEU A 19 -5.18 -5.36 -12.59
CA LEU A 19 -3.93 -5.25 -13.35
C LEU A 19 -3.11 -6.54 -13.30
N ILE A 20 -3.00 -7.16 -12.13
CA ILE A 20 -2.29 -8.44 -11.97
C ILE A 20 -3.01 -9.55 -12.73
N LEU A 21 -4.34 -9.63 -12.62
CA LEU A 21 -5.15 -10.65 -13.27
C LEU A 21 -5.09 -10.52 -14.81
N VAL A 22 -5.30 -9.31 -15.33
CA VAL A 22 -5.18 -9.02 -16.77
C VAL A 22 -3.76 -9.27 -17.26
N GLY A 23 -2.74 -8.83 -16.51
CA GLY A 23 -1.34 -9.09 -16.84
C GLY A 23 -1.03 -10.59 -16.92
N GLY A 24 -1.49 -11.37 -15.94
CA GLY A 24 -1.34 -12.84 -15.92
C GLY A 24 -2.08 -13.53 -17.08
N LEU A 25 -3.31 -13.12 -17.38
CA LEU A 25 -4.06 -13.65 -18.51
C LEU A 25 -3.37 -13.36 -19.85
N LEU A 26 -2.86 -12.14 -20.05
CA LEU A 26 -2.10 -11.80 -21.25
C LEU A 26 -0.84 -12.66 -21.37
N LEU A 27 -0.11 -12.89 -20.26
CA LEU A 27 1.04 -13.79 -20.30
C LEU A 27 0.64 -15.22 -20.72
N LEU A 28 -0.44 -15.78 -20.16
CA LEU A 28 -0.91 -17.11 -20.52
C LEU A 28 -1.32 -17.21 -21.98
N LEU A 29 -2.15 -16.26 -22.45
CA LEU A 29 -2.61 -16.22 -23.84
C LEU A 29 -1.47 -15.97 -24.82
N GLY A 30 -0.54 -15.08 -24.45
CA GLY A 30 0.66 -14.81 -25.22
C GLY A 30 1.56 -16.03 -25.32
N LEU A 31 1.80 -16.75 -24.22
CA LEU A 31 2.68 -17.92 -24.23
C LEU A 31 2.05 -19.09 -25.02
N LEU A 32 0.79 -19.40 -24.76
CA LEU A 32 0.05 -20.45 -25.47
C LEU A 32 -0.07 -20.12 -26.96
N GLY A 33 -0.44 -18.89 -27.30
CA GLY A 33 -0.58 -18.46 -28.68
C GLY A 33 0.75 -18.48 -29.43
N TYR A 34 1.84 -18.08 -28.79
CA TYR A 34 3.17 -18.16 -29.39
C TYR A 34 3.56 -19.61 -29.68
N VAL A 35 3.42 -20.51 -28.70
CA VAL A 35 3.77 -21.93 -28.86
C VAL A 35 2.92 -22.65 -29.92
N LEU A 36 1.64 -22.27 -30.07
CA LEU A 36 0.72 -22.94 -30.99
C LEU A 36 0.80 -22.42 -32.44
N SER A 37 1.23 -21.18 -32.64
CA SER A 37 1.13 -20.52 -33.94
C SER A 37 2.43 -19.93 -34.47
N ASP A 38 3.48 -19.88 -33.65
CA ASP A 38 4.76 -19.19 -33.91
C ASP A 38 4.61 -17.73 -34.36
N SER A 39 3.45 -17.11 -34.12
CA SER A 39 3.17 -15.75 -34.56
C SER A 39 3.79 -14.71 -33.61
N ILE A 40 4.51 -13.75 -34.20
CA ILE A 40 5.17 -12.66 -33.46
C ILE A 40 4.18 -11.78 -32.69
N ILE A 41 2.89 -11.77 -33.07
CA ILE A 41 1.89 -10.94 -32.40
C ILE A 41 1.74 -11.34 -30.92
N TYR A 42 1.93 -12.61 -30.61
CA TYR A 42 1.85 -13.14 -29.25
C TYR A 42 3.04 -12.72 -28.38
N LEU A 43 4.20 -12.39 -28.97
CA LEU A 43 5.32 -11.78 -28.23
C LEU A 43 4.95 -10.38 -27.73
N TYR A 44 4.23 -9.57 -28.51
CA TYR A 44 3.75 -8.27 -28.04
C TYR A 44 2.75 -8.40 -26.88
N ILE A 45 1.90 -9.43 -26.92
CA ILE A 45 0.97 -9.74 -25.82
C ILE A 45 1.74 -10.10 -24.54
N ILE A 46 2.81 -10.90 -24.65
CA ILE A 46 3.69 -11.23 -23.51
C ILE A 46 4.35 -9.95 -22.95
N ILE A 47 4.88 -9.09 -23.81
CA ILE A 47 5.51 -7.82 -23.40
C ILE A 47 4.51 -6.94 -22.65
N LEU A 48 3.29 -6.80 -23.17
CA LEU A 48 2.23 -6.01 -22.54
C LEU A 48 1.86 -6.56 -21.17
N GLY A 49 1.70 -7.89 -21.05
CA GLY A 49 1.45 -8.55 -19.77
C GLY A 49 2.54 -8.25 -18.73
N ASN A 50 3.81 -8.33 -19.15
CA ASN A 50 4.95 -7.98 -18.29
C ASN A 50 4.92 -6.51 -17.84
N LEU A 51 4.64 -5.57 -18.74
CA LEU A 51 4.56 -4.16 -18.40
C LEU A 51 3.47 -3.87 -17.35
N LEU A 52 2.32 -4.55 -17.45
CA LEU A 52 1.24 -4.42 -16.47
C LEU A 52 1.67 -4.96 -15.09
N LEU A 53 2.32 -6.12 -15.06
CA LEU A 53 2.83 -6.70 -13.81
C LEU A 53 3.89 -5.79 -13.16
N ILE A 54 4.84 -5.28 -13.94
CA ILE A 54 5.85 -4.33 -13.45
C ILE A 54 5.17 -3.07 -12.89
N THR A 55 4.19 -2.52 -13.60
CA THR A 55 3.45 -1.33 -13.15
C THR A 55 2.76 -1.59 -11.81
N SER A 56 2.06 -2.72 -11.66
CA SER A 56 1.41 -3.09 -10.41
C SER A 56 2.40 -3.23 -9.24
N PHE A 57 3.60 -3.77 -9.50
CA PHE A 57 4.66 -3.86 -8.50
C PHE A 57 5.13 -2.47 -8.04
N PHE A 58 5.38 -1.54 -8.97
CA PHE A 58 5.77 -0.17 -8.63
C PHE A 58 4.70 0.59 -7.86
N LEU A 59 3.42 0.37 -8.18
CA LEU A 59 2.31 1.00 -7.48
C LEU A 59 2.20 0.52 -6.02
N MET A 60 2.53 -0.75 -5.74
CA MET A 60 2.48 -1.35 -4.40
C MET A 60 3.78 -1.15 -3.59
N ARG A 61 4.86 -0.66 -4.21
CA ARG A 61 6.14 -0.44 -3.54
C ARG A 61 5.99 0.67 -2.49
N LEU A 62 6.24 0.30 -1.24
CA LEU A 62 6.27 1.21 -0.10
C LEU A 62 7.69 1.75 0.09
N ARG A 63 7.84 3.08 0.06
CA ARG A 63 9.10 3.78 0.34
C ARG A 63 9.20 4.20 1.80
N GLU A 64 10.36 4.68 2.23
CA GLU A 64 10.51 5.29 3.54
C GLU A 64 9.70 6.56 3.64
N HIS A 65 9.18 6.85 4.84
CA HIS A 65 8.32 7.99 5.13
C HIS A 65 7.00 7.98 4.35
N GLN A 66 6.57 6.82 3.86
CA GLN A 66 5.35 6.69 3.08
C GLN A 66 4.27 5.93 3.84
N VAL A 67 3.03 6.37 3.64
CA VAL A 67 1.80 5.76 4.13
C VAL A 67 0.93 5.40 2.92
N LEU A 68 0.76 4.10 2.68
CA LEU A 68 -0.18 3.56 1.71
C LEU A 68 -1.44 3.12 2.42
N TYR A 69 -2.61 3.56 1.94
CA TYR A 69 -3.88 3.22 2.58
C TYR A 69 -4.94 2.82 1.56
N ASP A 70 -5.81 1.91 2.00
CA ASP A 70 -7.07 1.56 1.36
C ASP A 70 -8.11 1.23 2.45
N PRO A 71 -9.39 1.01 2.10
CA PRO A 71 -10.44 0.72 3.08
C PRO A 71 -10.20 -0.56 3.92
N ILE A 72 -9.32 -1.46 3.49
CA ILE A 72 -9.08 -2.77 4.10
C ILE A 72 -7.84 -2.73 5.00
N PHE A 73 -6.78 -2.03 4.59
CA PHE A 73 -5.54 -1.93 5.36
C PHE A 73 -4.84 -0.58 5.21
N ILE A 74 -4.01 -0.30 6.22
CA ILE A 74 -2.99 0.75 6.18
C ILE A 74 -1.60 0.10 6.22
N ARG A 75 -0.68 0.60 5.40
CA ARG A 75 0.73 0.21 5.35
C ARG A 75 1.58 1.45 5.49
N PHE A 76 2.59 1.40 6.34
CA PHE A 76 3.51 2.53 6.49
C PHE A 76 4.93 2.05 6.81
N LYS A 77 5.91 2.84 6.37
CA LYS A 77 7.32 2.65 6.71
C LYS A 77 7.84 3.96 7.31
N LEU A 78 7.96 3.99 8.63
CA LEU A 78 8.47 5.13 9.37
C LEU A 78 9.99 5.01 9.54
N ARG A 79 10.68 6.12 9.78
CA ARG A 79 12.16 6.24 9.78
C ARG A 79 12.87 5.13 10.56
N ASN A 80 12.38 4.84 11.77
CA ASN A 80 13.02 3.90 12.70
C ASN A 80 12.24 2.59 12.84
N TYR A 81 11.31 2.31 11.93
CA TYR A 81 10.42 1.16 12.05
C TYR A 81 10.45 0.32 10.77
N GLU A 82 10.42 -1.00 10.98
CA GLU A 82 10.12 -1.92 9.90
C GLU A 82 8.73 -1.64 9.32
N LYS A 83 8.56 -2.00 8.06
CA LYS A 83 7.29 -1.89 7.34
C LYS A 83 6.17 -2.52 8.15
N GLN A 84 5.19 -1.71 8.50
CA GLN A 84 3.97 -2.17 9.16
C GLN A 84 2.85 -2.31 8.14
N LYS A 85 2.02 -3.34 8.34
CA LYS A 85 0.76 -3.56 7.63
C LYS A 85 -0.29 -3.92 8.67
N ILE A 86 -1.33 -3.11 8.77
CA ILE A 86 -2.39 -3.28 9.76
C ILE A 86 -3.73 -3.25 9.02
N LYS A 87 -4.59 -4.25 9.28
CA LYS A 87 -5.95 -4.22 8.73
C LYS A 87 -6.78 -3.20 9.52
N ILE A 88 -7.62 -2.44 8.83
CA ILE A 88 -8.43 -1.39 9.47
C ILE A 88 -9.39 -2.00 10.50
N THR A 89 -9.99 -3.15 10.19
CA THR A 89 -10.88 -3.90 11.09
C THR A 89 -10.21 -4.37 12.39
N ASP A 90 -8.88 -4.42 12.43
CA ASP A 90 -8.14 -4.80 13.62
C ASP A 90 -7.85 -3.61 14.53
N ILE A 91 -8.07 -2.37 14.06
CA ILE A 91 -7.80 -1.14 14.81
C ILE A 91 -9.08 -0.70 15.53
N LYS A 92 -9.06 -0.79 16.87
CA LYS A 92 -10.16 -0.30 17.71
C LYS A 92 -10.13 1.22 17.88
N SER A 93 -8.94 1.78 18.03
CA SER A 93 -8.76 3.24 18.14
C SER A 93 -7.32 3.65 17.87
N ALA A 94 -7.16 4.93 17.53
CA ALA A 94 -5.88 5.57 17.27
C ALA A 94 -5.82 6.96 17.94
N TYR A 95 -4.74 7.25 18.65
CA TYR A 95 -4.51 8.55 19.30
C TYR A 95 -3.02 8.91 19.35
N LEU A 96 -2.75 10.21 19.56
CA LEU A 96 -1.42 10.75 19.79
C LEU A 96 -1.20 10.82 21.31
N GLN A 97 -0.08 10.30 21.79
CA GLN A 97 0.36 10.46 23.16
C GLN A 97 1.85 10.85 23.14
N ASP A 98 2.20 12.02 23.66
CA ASP A 98 3.59 12.48 23.78
C ASP A 98 4.42 12.32 22.50
N ASP A 99 3.85 12.71 21.35
CA ASP A 99 4.45 12.55 20.00
C ASP A 99 4.60 11.12 19.47
N GLU A 100 3.95 10.16 20.13
CA GLU A 100 3.78 8.78 19.66
C GLU A 100 2.40 8.58 19.05
N LEU A 101 2.35 7.89 17.91
CA LEU A 101 1.13 7.27 17.44
C LEU A 101 0.90 5.97 18.21
N VAL A 102 -0.21 5.92 18.91
CA VAL A 102 -0.67 4.76 19.65
C VAL A 102 -1.84 4.13 18.93
N LEU A 103 -1.67 2.88 18.51
CA LEU A 103 -2.72 2.06 17.90
C LEU A 103 -3.16 0.98 18.89
N LEU A 104 -4.44 1.02 19.27
CA LEU A 104 -5.08 -0.05 20.02
C LEU A 104 -5.65 -1.04 19.02
N LEU A 105 -4.99 -2.18 18.86
CA LEU A 105 -5.44 -3.27 18.03
C LEU A 105 -6.26 -4.27 18.85
N ASN A 106 -6.99 -5.16 18.16
CA ASN A 106 -7.80 -6.20 18.82
C ASN A 106 -7.00 -7.06 19.82
N LEU A 107 -5.73 -7.32 19.54
CA LEU A 107 -4.88 -8.26 20.28
C LEU A 107 -3.66 -7.62 20.95
N GLU A 108 -3.34 -6.37 20.63
CA GLU A 108 -2.11 -5.72 21.10
C GLU A 108 -2.18 -4.20 21.01
N LYS A 109 -1.31 -3.51 21.76
CA LYS A 109 -1.09 -2.07 21.66
C LYS A 109 0.23 -1.82 20.96
N LYS A 110 0.24 -1.02 19.89
CA LYS A 110 1.46 -0.63 19.18
C LYS A 110 1.77 0.85 19.36
N HIS A 111 3.05 1.14 19.54
CA HIS A 111 3.59 2.47 19.75
C HIS A 111 4.57 2.82 18.63
N PHE A 112 4.37 3.98 18.01
CA PHE A 112 5.23 4.49 16.95
C PHE A 112 5.68 5.91 17.28
N PHE A 113 6.97 6.08 17.55
CA PHE A 113 7.58 7.40 17.75
C PHE A 113 7.55 8.19 16.45
N LEU A 114 6.89 9.35 16.45
CA LEU A 114 6.77 10.23 15.30
C LEU A 114 7.57 11.54 15.43
N THR A 115 8.48 11.62 16.41
CA THR A 115 9.28 12.82 16.73
C THR A 115 10.08 13.36 15.55
N SER A 116 10.42 12.51 14.58
CA SER A 116 11.12 12.89 13.34
C SER A 116 10.27 13.61 12.30
N TYR A 117 8.93 13.59 12.45
CA TYR A 117 7.98 14.13 11.49
C TYR A 117 7.38 15.47 11.95
N PRO A 118 6.96 16.36 11.05
CA PRO A 118 6.22 17.58 11.39
C PRO A 118 4.92 17.27 12.12
N LYS A 119 4.47 18.19 13.00
CA LYS A 119 3.21 18.02 13.75
C LYS A 119 2.00 17.84 12.82
N GLU A 120 1.98 18.56 11.71
CA GLU A 120 0.92 18.48 10.69
C GLU A 120 0.76 17.06 10.14
N ASP A 121 1.87 16.40 9.79
CA ASP A 121 1.88 15.02 9.29
C ASP A 121 1.43 14.01 10.33
N ARG A 122 1.77 14.23 11.61
CA ARG A 122 1.32 13.37 12.72
C ARG A 122 -0.20 13.44 12.89
N VAL A 123 -0.75 14.65 12.82
CA VAL A 123 -2.21 14.89 12.89
C VAL A 123 -2.90 14.29 11.67
N ALA A 124 -2.39 14.55 10.47
CA ALA A 124 -2.93 14.00 9.22
C ALA A 124 -2.96 12.46 9.22
N LEU A 125 -1.92 11.81 9.75
CA LEU A 125 -1.89 10.35 9.87
C LEU A 125 -2.99 9.83 10.81
N ILE A 126 -3.23 10.49 11.93
CA ILE A 126 -4.29 10.08 12.86
C ILE A 126 -5.67 10.32 12.27
N ASP A 127 -5.88 11.48 11.67
CA ASP A 127 -7.17 11.82 11.07
C ASP A 127 -7.50 10.85 9.93
N LEU A 128 -6.50 10.47 9.13
CA LEU A 128 -6.61 9.40 8.14
C LEU A 128 -7.03 8.08 8.78
N ILE A 129 -6.34 7.62 9.83
CA ILE A 129 -6.66 6.34 10.49
C ILE A 129 -8.07 6.36 11.08
N LYS A 130 -8.46 7.45 11.75
CA LYS A 130 -9.82 7.61 12.31
C LYS A 130 -10.88 7.61 11.22
N ALA A 131 -10.63 8.30 10.10
CA ALA A 131 -11.54 8.30 8.96
C ALA A 131 -11.70 6.90 8.36
N LEU A 132 -10.62 6.12 8.27
CA LEU A 132 -10.67 4.73 7.79
C LEU A 132 -11.44 3.82 8.74
N ILE A 133 -11.27 3.95 10.06
CA ILE A 133 -12.04 3.19 11.05
C ILE A 133 -13.53 3.50 10.91
N ALA A 134 -13.89 4.79 10.84
CA ALA A 134 -15.29 5.22 10.71
C ALA A 134 -15.97 4.79 9.40
N GLN A 135 -15.20 4.43 8.36
CA GLN A 135 -15.73 3.87 7.12
C GLN A 135 -15.90 2.34 7.17
N ALA A 136 -15.26 1.68 8.14
CA ALA A 136 -15.27 0.22 8.29
C ALA A 136 -16.34 -0.27 9.29
N ASP A 137 -16.85 0.61 10.16
CA ASP A 137 -18.00 0.41 11.05
C ASP A 137 -19.34 0.60 10.31
#